data_AF-A0A495XDW3-F1
#
_entry.id   AF-A0A495XDW3-F1
#
_cell.length_a   1.000
_cell.length_b   1.000
_cell.length_c   1.000
_cell.angle_alpha   90.00
_cell.angle_beta   90.00
_cell.angle_gamma   90.00
#
_symmetry.space_group_name_H-M   'P 1'
#
loop_
_entity.id
_entity.type
_entity.pdbx_description
1 polymer ?
#
loop_
_entity_poly.entity_id
_entity_poly.type
_entity_poly.pdbx_seq_one_letter_code
_entity_poly.pdbx_strand_id
1 'polypeptide(L)'
;MSAMTTSMRGLKQAAESGSFAISKEGAEAYIKAIEDAQKELRQLDKYNAQLAQETKLGTSPDAQAMSRYNVESANGGAGTTGILPALDQLKMALEDARLAMKKAIENYDQVDGSAASGLKRY
;
A
#
# COMPACT_ATOMS: atom_id res chain seq x y z
N MET A 1 6.08 -5.83 7.21
CA MET A 1 4.99 -5.17 6.46
C MET A 1 3.75 -4.85 7.29
N SER A 2 3.35 -5.68 8.27
CA SER A 2 2.16 -5.41 9.12
C SER A 2 2.11 -4.00 9.75
N ALA A 3 3.25 -3.47 10.23
CA ALA A 3 3.33 -2.11 10.77
C ALA A 3 3.00 -1.04 9.71
N MET A 4 3.57 -1.15 8.51
CA MET A 4 3.35 -0.20 7.41
C MET A 4 1.89 -0.24 6.91
N THR A 5 1.32 -1.44 6.74
CA THR A 5 -0.11 -1.62 6.45
C THR A 5 -1.00 -1.00 7.53
N THR A 6 -0.59 -1.10 8.79
CA THR A 6 -1.31 -0.50 9.93
C THR A 6 -1.24 1.02 9.91
N SER A 7 -0.06 1.59 9.65
CA SER A 7 0.10 3.04 9.46
C SER A 7 -0.77 3.58 8.32
N MET A 8 -0.85 2.86 7.18
CA MET A 8 -1.70 3.26 6.06
C MET A 8 -3.20 3.19 6.40
N ARG A 9 -3.62 2.16 7.13
CA ARG A 9 -5.01 2.07 7.64
C ARG A 9 -5.33 3.23 8.60
N GLY A 10 -4.39 3.59 9.47
CA GLY A 10 -4.54 4.75 10.36
C GLY A 10 -4.67 6.07 9.58
N LEU A 11 -3.85 6.26 8.54
CA LEU A 11 -3.93 7.41 7.66
C LEU A 11 -5.31 7.51 6.96
N LYS A 12 -5.80 6.40 6.41
CA LYS A 12 -7.14 6.31 5.81
C LYS A 12 -8.23 6.73 6.80
N GLN A 13 -8.21 6.20 8.02
CA GLN A 13 -9.20 6.55 9.05
C GLN A 13 -9.15 8.03 9.42
N ALA A 14 -7.95 8.61 9.56
CA ALA A 14 -7.80 10.02 9.85
C ALA A 14 -8.38 10.90 8.72
N ALA A 15 -8.08 10.55 7.46
CA ALA A 15 -8.61 11.23 6.29
C ALA A 15 -10.14 11.13 6.17
N GLU A 16 -10.71 9.95 6.41
CA GLU A 16 -12.16 9.72 6.35
C GLU A 16 -12.93 10.43 7.48
N SER A 17 -12.33 10.54 8.66
CA SER A 17 -12.97 11.16 9.83
C SER A 17 -13.08 12.69 9.74
N GLY A 18 -12.41 13.33 8.78
CA GLY A 18 -12.27 14.79 8.72
C GLY A 18 -11.42 15.38 9.86
N SER A 19 -10.89 14.54 10.77
CA SER A 19 -10.03 14.97 11.87
C SER A 19 -8.61 15.36 11.41
N PHE A 20 -8.30 15.13 10.13
CA PHE A 20 -7.01 15.44 9.53
C PHE A 20 -7.07 16.80 8.82
N ALA A 21 -6.72 17.85 9.56
CA ALA A 21 -6.50 19.18 8.99
C ALA A 21 -5.16 19.19 8.23
N ILE A 22 -5.14 18.63 7.03
CA ILE A 22 -3.99 18.73 6.12
C ILE A 22 -4.30 19.75 5.02
N SER A 23 -3.33 20.59 4.66
CA SER A 23 -3.48 21.48 3.52
C SER A 23 -3.57 20.65 2.23
N LYS A 24 -4.18 21.23 1.19
CA LYS A 24 -4.28 20.60 -0.13
C LYS A 24 -2.90 20.19 -0.66
N GLU A 25 -1.92 21.08 -0.53
CA GLU A 25 -0.54 20.86 -0.95
C GLU A 25 0.11 19.71 -0.16
N GLY A 26 -0.16 19.63 1.15
CA GLY A 26 0.28 18.52 1.98
C GLY A 26 -0.32 17.19 1.55
N ALA A 27 -1.63 17.16 1.27
CA ALA A 27 -2.32 15.96 0.82
C ALA A 27 -1.84 15.49 -0.57
N GLU A 28 -1.61 16.42 -1.49
CA GLU A 28 -1.02 16.15 -2.80
C GLU A 28 0.38 15.56 -2.69
N ALA A 29 1.22 16.06 -1.77
CA ALA A 29 2.55 15.50 -1.52
C ALA A 29 2.47 14.04 -1.03
N TYR A 30 1.52 13.71 -0.15
CA TYR A 30 1.29 12.33 0.29
C TYR A 30 0.78 11.43 -0.85
N ILE A 31 -0.17 11.91 -1.66
CA ILE A 31 -0.66 11.17 -2.83
C ILE A 31 0.49 10.87 -3.78
N LYS A 32 1.34 11.85 -4.06
CA LYS A 32 2.51 11.68 -4.91
C LYS A 32 3.47 10.62 -4.34
N ALA A 33 3.76 10.67 -3.05
CA ALA A 33 4.63 9.68 -2.40
C ALA A 33 4.05 8.26 -2.48
N ILE A 34 2.73 8.12 -2.33
CA ILE A 34 2.02 6.83 -2.48
C ILE A 34 2.12 6.34 -3.93
N GLU A 35 1.92 7.20 -4.92
CA GLU A 35 2.00 6.86 -6.34
C GLU A 35 3.42 6.44 -6.76
N ASP A 36 4.44 7.12 -6.24
CA ASP A 36 5.85 6.79 -6.44
C ASP A 36 6.17 5.41 -5.81
N ALA A 37 5.73 5.14 -4.58
CA ALA A 37 5.88 3.83 -3.94
C ALA A 37 5.16 2.71 -4.71
N GLN A 38 3.93 2.95 -5.19
CA GLN A 38 3.20 1.98 -6.02
C GLN A 38 3.94 1.70 -7.33
N LYS A 39 4.61 2.70 -7.93
CA LYS A 39 5.41 2.52 -9.14
C LYS A 39 6.62 1.63 -8.89
N GLU A 40 7.33 1.84 -7.78
CA GLU A 40 8.45 0.99 -7.39
C GLU A 40 8.00 -0.46 -7.11
N LEU A 41 6.87 -0.63 -6.41
CA LEU A 41 6.29 -1.96 -6.16
C LEU A 41 5.92 -2.68 -7.46
N ARG A 42 5.39 -1.98 -8.48
CA ARG A 42 5.14 -2.56 -9.80
C ARG A 42 6.41 -2.97 -10.53
N GLN A 43 7.53 -2.28 -10.31
CA GLN A 43 8.81 -2.70 -10.87
C GLN A 43 9.30 -3.99 -10.21
N LEU A 44 9.01 -4.20 -8.93
CA LEU A 44 9.33 -5.43 -8.21
C LEU A 44 8.54 -6.65 -8.70
N ASP A 45 7.38 -6.47 -9.33
CA ASP A 45 6.57 -7.59 -9.83
C ASP A 45 7.31 -8.50 -10.82
N LYS A 46 8.26 -7.95 -11.57
CA LYS A 46 9.13 -8.73 -12.47
C LYS A 46 10.02 -9.72 -11.72
N TYR A 47 10.47 -9.36 -10.52
CA TYR A 47 11.29 -10.22 -9.67
C TYR A 47 10.44 -11.16 -8.82
N ASN A 48 9.25 -10.73 -8.41
CA ASN A 48 8.30 -11.55 -7.66
C ASN A 48 7.94 -12.85 -8.41
N ALA A 49 7.77 -12.77 -9.73
CA ALA A 49 7.53 -13.93 -10.58
C ALA A 49 8.68 -14.95 -10.58
N GLN A 50 9.92 -14.51 -10.30
CA GLN A 50 11.08 -15.41 -10.16
C GLN A 50 11.10 -16.06 -8.78
N LEU A 51 10.72 -15.33 -7.73
CA LEU A 51 10.67 -15.85 -6.35
C LEU A 51 9.63 -16.97 -6.19
N ALA A 52 8.56 -16.94 -6.99
CA ALA A 52 7.53 -17.98 -6.99
C ALA A 52 7.97 -19.27 -7.71
N GLN A 53 9.12 -19.29 -8.38
CA GLN A 53 9.61 -20.44 -9.14
C GLN A 53 10.52 -21.33 -8.30
N GLU A 54 10.46 -22.64 -8.55
CA GLU A 54 11.42 -23.58 -7.99
C GLU A 54 12.85 -23.25 -8.42
N THR A 55 13.74 -23.08 -7.44
CA THR A 55 15.15 -22.85 -7.68
C THR A 55 15.81 -24.10 -8.27
N LYS A 56 16.54 -23.94 -9.38
CA LYS A 56 17.21 -25.04 -10.08
C LYS A 56 18.49 -25.46 -9.36
N LEU A 57 18.35 -26.24 -8.29
CA LEU A 57 19.47 -26.71 -7.45
C LEU A 57 19.97 -28.12 -7.80
N GLY A 58 19.34 -28.80 -8.76
CA GLY A 58 19.65 -30.18 -9.16
C GLY A 58 18.59 -31.19 -8.69
N THR A 59 18.91 -32.48 -8.76
CA THR A 59 17.97 -33.59 -8.50
C THR A 59 18.28 -34.38 -7.23
N SER A 60 19.29 -34.00 -6.45
CA SER A 60 19.54 -34.64 -5.17
C SER A 60 18.36 -34.38 -4.21
N PRO A 61 18.11 -35.28 -3.24
CA PRO A 61 17.05 -35.09 -2.26
C PRO A 61 17.13 -33.74 -1.53
N ASP A 62 18.34 -33.31 -1.16
CA ASP A 62 18.57 -32.03 -0.48
C ASP A 62 18.30 -30.83 -1.40
N ALA A 63 18.70 -30.91 -2.67
CA ALA A 63 18.44 -29.86 -3.65
C ALA A 63 16.94 -29.66 -3.88
N GLN A 64 16.18 -30.75 -3.95
CA GLN A 64 14.72 -30.70 -4.09
C GLN A 64 14.04 -30.15 -2.83
N ALA A 65 14.52 -30.54 -1.64
CA ALA A 65 13.99 -30.03 -0.37
C ALA A 65 14.23 -28.51 -0.25
N MET A 66 15.43 -28.05 -0.57
CA MET A 66 15.78 -26.63 -0.54
C MET A 66 14.97 -25.82 -1.56
N SER A 67 14.76 -26.38 -2.77
CA SER A 67 13.95 -25.73 -3.80
C SER A 67 12.51 -25.48 -3.35
N ARG A 68 11.89 -26.49 -2.72
CA ARG A 68 10.55 -26.35 -2.14
C ARG A 68 10.52 -25.34 -0.99
N TYR A 69 11.52 -25.37 -0.11
CA TYR A 69 11.63 -24.41 1.00
C TYR A 69 11.73 -22.96 0.51
N ASN A 70 12.47 -22.69 -0.58
CA ASN A 70 12.58 -21.35 -1.16
C ASN A 70 11.21 -20.83 -1.66
N VAL A 71 10.47 -21.68 -2.36
CA VAL A 71 9.11 -21.36 -2.85
C VAL A 71 8.13 -21.17 -1.69
N GLU A 72 8.20 -22.02 -0.67
CA GLU A 72 7.40 -21.88 0.55
C GLU A 72 7.73 -20.58 1.29
N SER A 73 9.00 -20.19 1.38
CA SER A 73 9.41 -18.93 1.99
C SER A 73 8.88 -17.72 1.22
N ALA A 74 8.82 -17.79 -0.10
CA ALA A 74 8.29 -16.72 -0.94
C ALA A 74 6.75 -16.58 -0.81
N ASN A 75 6.03 -17.71 -0.85
CA ASN A 75 4.57 -17.75 -0.82
C ASN A 75 3.96 -17.70 0.59
N GLY A 76 4.71 -18.14 1.58
CA GLY A 76 4.24 -18.34 2.95
C GLY A 76 3.99 -19.83 3.23
N GLY A 77 4.49 -20.29 4.37
CA GLY A 77 4.31 -21.66 4.85
C GLY A 77 3.23 -21.77 5.92
N ALA A 78 3.17 -22.91 6.61
CA ALA A 78 2.23 -23.15 7.71
C ALA A 78 2.42 -22.15 8.86
N GLY A 79 1.73 -21.01 8.79
CA GLY A 79 1.68 -19.98 9.84
C GLY A 79 2.48 -18.71 9.57
N THR A 80 3.16 -18.57 8.43
CA THR A 80 3.93 -17.36 8.09
C THR A 80 3.40 -16.72 6.81
N THR A 81 3.23 -15.38 6.83
CA THR A 81 2.95 -14.64 5.60
C THR A 81 4.24 -14.56 4.78
N GLY A 82 4.24 -15.16 3.59
CA GLY A 82 5.34 -15.05 2.65
C GLY A 82 5.55 -13.61 2.17
N ILE A 83 6.70 -13.36 1.55
CA ILE A 83 7.01 -12.03 1.03
C ILE A 83 6.02 -11.59 -0.05
N LEU A 84 5.59 -12.51 -0.91
CA LEU A 84 4.68 -12.24 -2.02
C LEU A 84 3.30 -11.75 -1.55
N PRO A 85 2.55 -12.50 -0.71
CA PRO A 85 1.27 -12.01 -0.22
C PRO A 85 1.40 -10.74 0.63
N ALA A 86 2.52 -10.55 1.34
CA ALA A 86 2.74 -9.32 2.10
C ALA A 86 2.93 -8.10 1.19
N LEU A 87 3.63 -8.26 0.05
CA LEU A 87 3.76 -7.20 -0.96
C LEU A 87 2.40 -6.84 -1.58
N ASP A 88 1.55 -7.83 -1.83
CA ASP A 88 0.19 -7.57 -2.35
C ASP A 88 -0.69 -6.84 -1.32
N GLN A 89 -0.62 -7.23 -0.05
CA GLN A 89 -1.28 -6.49 1.03
C GLN A 89 -0.80 -5.04 1.13
N LEU A 90 0.49 -4.79 0.91
CA LEU A 90 1.03 -3.44 0.89
C LEU A 90 0.49 -2.62 -0.29
N LYS A 91 0.46 -3.19 -1.50
CA LYS A 91 -0.11 -2.52 -2.69
C LYS A 91 -1.57 -2.13 -2.46
N MET A 92 -2.37 -3.05 -1.91
CA MET A 92 -3.77 -2.79 -1.59
C MET A 92 -3.92 -1.68 -0.55
N ALA A 93 -3.12 -1.70 0.52
CA ALA A 93 -3.18 -0.67 1.56
C ALA A 93 -2.76 0.73 1.05
N LEU A 94 -1.78 0.79 0.15
CA LEU A 94 -1.38 2.04 -0.50
C LEU A 94 -2.49 2.60 -1.39
N GLU A 95 -3.18 1.74 -2.15
CA GLU A 95 -4.30 2.17 -2.99
C GLU A 95 -5.47 2.70 -2.15
N ASP A 96 -5.82 2.00 -1.08
CA ASP A 96 -6.82 2.42 -0.12
C ASP A 96 -6.50 3.79 0.49
N ALA A 97 -5.24 4.00 0.89
CA ALA A 97 -4.78 5.28 1.43
C ALA A 97 -4.87 6.40 0.38
N ARG A 98 -4.49 6.12 -0.88
CA ARG A 98 -4.57 7.08 -2.00
C ARG A 98 -6.00 7.55 -2.23
N LEU A 99 -6.96 6.62 -2.26
CA LEU A 99 -8.38 6.92 -2.47
C LEU A 99 -8.96 7.72 -1.31
N ALA A 100 -8.61 7.37 -0.07
CA ALA A 100 -9.06 8.10 1.12
C ALA A 100 -8.54 9.54 1.13
N MET A 101 -7.28 9.76 0.77
CA MET A 101 -6.69 11.10 0.68
C MET A 101 -7.36 11.95 -0.42
N LYS A 102 -7.65 11.37 -1.59
CA LYS A 102 -8.39 12.08 -2.65
C LYS A 102 -9.78 12.52 -2.18
N LYS A 103 -10.51 11.63 -1.52
CA LYS A 103 -11.82 11.93 -0.95
C LYS A 103 -11.75 13.02 0.13
N ALA A 104 -10.71 13.03 0.96
CA ALA A 104 -10.52 14.05 1.97
C ALA A 104 -10.28 15.45 1.36
N ILE A 105 -9.51 15.54 0.26
CA ILE A 105 -9.32 16.79 -0.49
C ILE A 105 -10.66 17.27 -1.08
N GLU A 106 -11.43 16.38 -1.72
CA GLU A 106 -12.75 16.71 -2.29
C GLU A 106 -13.71 17.26 -1.22
N ASN A 107 -13.74 16.64 -0.04
CA ASN A 107 -14.56 17.10 1.08
C ASN A 107 -14.09 18.48 1.58
N TYR A 108 -12.77 18.72 1.66
CA TYR A 108 -12.21 20.01 2.05
C TYR A 108 -12.63 21.12 1.07
N ASP A 109 -12.46 20.90 -0.24
CA ASP A 109 -12.85 21.85 -1.29
C ASP A 109 -14.37 22.17 -1.22
N GLN A 110 -15.22 21.20 -0.89
CA GLN A 110 -16.67 21.39 -0.72
C GLN A 110 -17.04 22.21 0.53
N VAL A 111 -16.41 21.93 1.67
CA VAL A 111 -16.70 22.62 2.94
C VAL A 111 -16.19 24.06 2.89
N ASP A 112 -14.98 24.28 2.38
CA ASP A 112 -14.39 25.62 2.30
C ASP A 112 -15.14 26.49 1.27
N GLY A 113 -15.54 25.92 0.13
CA GLY A 113 -16.40 26.60 -0.85
C GLY A 113 -17.77 26.99 -0.28
N SER A 114 -18.34 26.16 0.59
CA SER A 114 -19.61 26.44 1.28
C SER A 114 -19.47 27.48 2.39
N ALA A 115 -18.36 27.47 3.12
CA ALA A 115 -18.06 28.47 4.15
C ALA A 115 -17.79 29.86 3.53
N ALA A 116 -17.02 29.93 2.44
CA ALA A 116 -16.72 31.16 1.72
C ALA A 116 -17.97 31.82 1.11
N SER A 117 -18.95 31.03 0.68
CA SER A 117 -20.22 31.54 0.16
C SER A 117 -21.20 31.98 1.27
N GLY A 118 -21.12 31.38 2.47
CA GLY A 118 -21.85 31.84 3.65
C GLY A 118 -21.35 33.18 4.21
N LEU A 119 -20.02 33.41 4.21
CA LEU A 119 -19.39 34.64 4.69
C LEU A 119 -19.66 35.88 3.80
N LYS A 120 -19.91 35.70 2.50
CA LYS A 120 -20.27 36.81 1.59
C LYS A 120 -21.71 37.32 1.75
N ARG A 121 -22.52 36.65 2.57
CA ARG A 121 -23.97 36.91 2.69
C ARG A 121 -24.35 37.77 3.89
N TYR A 122 -23.37 38.27 4.65
CA TYR A 122 -23.53 39.20 5.77
C TYR A 122 -22.72 40.47 5.55
#